data_AF-A0A9P9PRD5-F1
#
_entry.id   AF-A0A9P9PRD5-F1
#
_cell.length_a   1.000
_cell.length_b   1.000
_cell.length_c   1.000
_cell.angle_alpha   90.00
_cell.angle_beta   90.00
_cell.angle_gamma   90.00
#
_symmetry.space_group_name_H-M   'P 1'
#
loop_
_entity.id
_entity.type
_entity.pdbx_description
1 polymer ?
#
loop_
_entity_poly.entity_id
_entity_poly.type
_entity_poly.pdbx_seq_one_letter_code
_entity_poly.pdbx_strand_id
1 'polypeptide(L)'
;MSLLTLPPELFLHVTNDVIEACGISAAWKLRGVCRTFAENLTYEILNRPTSAFVSTSDRRFFRKNVHRYLAARLHNVLNVDRDLIQKVRDMATWAASQLGTITEQQREDVAVKVCAGLERTTDNWELVHALECTCINCPSQWQTWSQQPLDSQDKLIAVVAICCYDDAADLLADLPRYTYHPPGIRPWMTFRPLEFDIRTNDDVFLNVSLQYLARLESQGFEGIQKLRQVTSRRSVTFNMRNAIGSAITHKNLQGLQVLLDFYRKHLSLPDRHEYDIWIHHAMVSPSSASHAMQSLSILLNYKPHGVSLVDKQIVGTACQYGTVPMVHEVLKHAKKDINTGTILTLPIFIAVRSGRVEAVNGVIDAGADPNVIAVSNMSSVSKRHLTALELAMHRNCPEIIDALLQRGGGPIPHISEWTTHRRTYDFLRRKVLEDTGKNLPTLKAFRRLTQEEREALVH
;
A
#
# COMPACT_ATOMS: atom_id res chain seq x y z
N MET A 1 -25.81 -36.09 31.35
CA MET A 1 -24.51 -36.02 32.04
C MET A 1 -23.81 -34.76 31.58
N SER A 2 -23.17 -34.02 32.48
CA SER A 2 -22.34 -32.87 32.08
C SER A 2 -21.12 -33.41 31.34
N LEU A 3 -20.71 -32.80 30.23
CA LEU A 3 -19.50 -33.17 29.47
C LEU A 3 -18.25 -33.24 30.36
N LEU A 4 -18.24 -32.52 31.49
CA LEU A 4 -17.15 -32.48 32.47
C LEU A 4 -17.10 -33.68 33.43
N THR A 5 -18.10 -34.57 33.42
CA THR A 5 -18.10 -35.78 34.26
C THR A 5 -17.55 -37.01 33.55
N LEU A 6 -17.14 -36.87 32.29
CA LEU A 6 -16.53 -37.95 31.52
C LEU A 6 -15.05 -38.13 31.93
N PRO A 7 -14.56 -39.38 32.01
CA PRO A 7 -13.13 -39.66 32.03
C PRO A 7 -12.40 -38.94 30.88
N PRO A 8 -11.17 -38.42 31.11
CA PRO A 8 -10.39 -37.72 30.08
C PRO A 8 -10.26 -38.48 28.75
N GLU A 9 -10.16 -39.80 28.81
CA GLU A 9 -10.04 -40.68 27.64
C GLU A 9 -11.32 -40.68 26.80
N LEU A 10 -12.49 -40.76 27.44
CA LEU A 10 -13.77 -40.69 26.74
C LEU A 10 -14.00 -39.29 26.17
N PHE A 11 -13.55 -38.25 26.88
CA PHE A 11 -13.61 -36.88 26.40
C PHE A 11 -12.73 -36.66 25.15
N LEU A 12 -11.55 -37.28 25.12
CA LEU A 12 -10.64 -37.28 23.98
C LEU A 12 -11.25 -37.99 22.77
N HIS A 13 -11.86 -39.16 22.97
CA HIS A 13 -12.59 -39.87 21.91
C HIS A 13 -13.72 -39.03 21.32
N VAL A 14 -14.56 -38.43 22.17
CA VAL A 14 -15.64 -37.53 21.72
C VAL A 14 -15.08 -36.36 20.92
N THR A 15 -13.96 -35.78 21.34
CA THR A 15 -13.32 -34.67 20.63
C THR A 15 -12.83 -35.10 19.25
N ASN A 16 -12.21 -36.28 19.15
CA ASN A 16 -11.74 -36.82 17.87
C ASN A 16 -12.89 -37.20 16.94
N ASP A 17 -13.93 -37.84 17.45
CA ASP A 17 -15.15 -38.17 16.69
C ASP A 17 -15.80 -36.90 16.12
N VAL A 18 -15.85 -35.82 16.92
CA VAL A 18 -16.37 -34.52 16.45
C VAL A 18 -15.51 -33.95 15.31
N ILE A 19 -14.17 -34.00 15.44
CA ILE A 19 -13.26 -33.51 14.39
C ILE A 19 -13.42 -34.34 13.11
N GLU A 20 -13.55 -35.66 13.22
CA GLU A 20 -13.73 -36.55 12.06
C GLU A 20 -15.10 -36.37 11.40
N ALA A 21 -16.16 -36.16 12.19
CA ALA A 21 -17.52 -36.02 11.68
C ALA A 21 -17.78 -34.70 10.94
N CYS A 22 -17.26 -33.57 11.45
CA CYS A 22 -17.53 -32.25 10.87
C CYS A 22 -16.33 -31.56 10.20
N GLY A 23 -15.12 -32.13 10.33
CA GLY A 23 -13.88 -31.57 9.81
C GLY A 23 -13.26 -30.51 10.73
N ILE A 24 -11.95 -30.27 10.56
CA ILE A 24 -11.14 -29.41 11.44
C ILE A 24 -11.71 -27.99 11.54
N SER A 25 -12.01 -27.38 10.39
CA SER A 25 -12.51 -25.99 10.37
C SER A 25 -13.87 -25.83 11.06
N ALA A 26 -14.76 -26.80 10.98
CA ALA A 26 -16.06 -26.76 11.65
C ALA A 26 -15.91 -27.06 13.14
N ALA A 27 -15.13 -28.09 13.49
CA ALA A 27 -14.84 -28.44 14.89
C ALA A 27 -14.23 -27.26 15.66
N TRP A 28 -13.33 -26.50 15.04
CA TRP A 28 -12.72 -25.30 15.65
C TRP A 28 -13.74 -24.23 16.06
N LYS A 29 -14.90 -24.15 15.38
CA LYS A 29 -15.98 -23.21 15.71
C LYS A 29 -16.79 -23.66 16.93
N LEU A 30 -16.73 -24.94 17.30
CA LEU A 30 -17.43 -25.51 18.46
C LEU A 30 -16.74 -25.19 19.79
N ARG A 31 -15.59 -24.52 19.77
CA ARG A 31 -14.89 -24.07 20.99
C ARG A 31 -15.69 -23.10 21.86
N GLY A 32 -16.82 -22.57 21.38
CA GLY A 32 -17.75 -21.77 22.18
C GLY A 32 -18.59 -22.56 23.19
N VAL A 33 -18.58 -23.91 23.13
CA VAL A 33 -19.44 -24.76 23.98
C VAL A 33 -19.03 -24.70 25.46
N CYS A 34 -17.76 -24.96 25.77
CA CYS A 34 -17.20 -24.76 27.11
C CYS A 34 -15.67 -24.67 27.04
N ARG A 35 -15.05 -24.13 28.10
CA ARG A 35 -13.59 -23.93 28.17
C ARG A 35 -12.79 -25.23 28.00
N THR A 36 -13.15 -26.29 28.74
CA THR A 36 -12.45 -27.58 28.66
C THR A 36 -12.53 -28.21 27.28
N PHE A 37 -13.69 -28.12 26.62
CA PHE A 37 -13.85 -28.60 25.24
C PHE A 37 -13.05 -27.74 24.26
N ALA A 38 -12.99 -26.43 24.48
CA ALA A 38 -12.17 -25.52 23.68
C ALA A 38 -10.68 -25.85 23.76
N GLU A 39 -10.18 -26.12 24.97
CA GLU A 39 -8.79 -26.48 25.23
C GLU A 39 -8.44 -27.83 24.57
N ASN A 40 -9.28 -28.85 24.74
CA ASN A 40 -9.08 -30.16 24.11
C ASN A 40 -9.15 -30.09 22.58
N LEU A 41 -10.14 -29.42 22.00
CA LEU A 41 -10.20 -29.22 20.55
C LEU A 41 -8.96 -28.49 20.03
N THR A 42 -8.49 -27.48 20.76
CA THR A 42 -7.29 -26.73 20.38
C THR A 42 -6.06 -27.63 20.41
N TYR A 43 -5.89 -28.41 21.48
CA TYR A 43 -4.79 -29.37 21.62
C TYR A 43 -4.81 -30.43 20.50
N GLU A 44 -5.96 -31.09 20.29
CA GLU A 44 -6.10 -32.15 19.29
C GLU A 44 -5.88 -31.64 17.87
N ILE A 45 -6.45 -30.49 17.51
CA ILE A 45 -6.32 -29.93 16.16
C ILE A 45 -4.88 -29.49 15.89
N LEU A 46 -4.24 -28.78 16.83
CA LEU A 46 -2.88 -28.26 16.62
C LEU A 46 -1.81 -29.37 16.70
N ASN A 47 -2.08 -30.49 17.36
CA ASN A 47 -1.19 -31.65 17.39
C ASN A 47 -1.33 -32.61 16.20
N ARG A 48 -2.21 -32.34 15.23
CA ARG A 48 -2.28 -33.15 13.99
C ARG A 48 -1.15 -32.80 13.01
N PRO A 49 -0.59 -33.77 12.25
CA PRO A 49 0.42 -33.48 11.23
C PRO A 49 -0.14 -32.56 10.15
N THR A 50 0.73 -31.84 9.43
CA THR A 50 0.31 -30.93 8.34
C THR A 50 -0.49 -31.66 7.24
N SER A 51 -0.23 -32.96 7.04
CA SER A 51 -0.99 -33.83 6.12
C SER A 51 -2.48 -33.99 6.50
N ALA A 52 -2.88 -33.71 7.73
CA ALA A 52 -4.28 -33.77 8.15
C ALA A 52 -5.14 -32.60 7.62
N PHE A 53 -4.52 -31.49 7.19
CA PHE A 53 -5.22 -30.32 6.66
C PHE A 53 -5.46 -30.46 5.15
N VAL A 54 -6.28 -31.45 4.78
CA VAL A 54 -6.47 -31.86 3.37
C VAL A 54 -7.41 -30.91 2.62
N SER A 55 -8.53 -30.53 3.23
CA SER A 55 -9.57 -29.74 2.55
C SER A 55 -9.14 -28.29 2.33
N THR A 56 -9.76 -27.60 1.37
CA THR A 56 -9.51 -26.17 1.13
C THR A 56 -9.81 -25.31 2.36
N SER A 57 -10.86 -25.66 3.11
CA SER A 57 -11.20 -24.99 4.39
C SER A 57 -10.14 -25.23 5.46
N ASP A 58 -9.60 -26.45 5.55
CA ASP A 58 -8.60 -26.80 6.56
C ASP A 58 -7.25 -26.16 6.24
N ARG A 59 -6.85 -26.10 4.97
CA ARG A 59 -5.66 -25.35 4.55
C ARG A 59 -5.79 -23.86 4.84
N ARG A 60 -6.97 -23.28 4.59
CA ARG A 60 -7.23 -21.87 4.93
C ARG A 60 -7.19 -21.67 6.44
N PHE A 61 -7.70 -22.62 7.22
CA PHE A 61 -7.64 -22.61 8.67
C PHE A 61 -6.19 -22.68 9.17
N PHE A 62 -5.40 -23.63 8.65
CA PHE A 62 -3.99 -23.83 8.98
C PHE A 62 -3.19 -22.55 8.76
N ARG A 63 -3.29 -21.95 7.56
CA ARG A 63 -2.61 -20.68 7.23
C ARG A 63 -2.94 -19.55 8.19
N LYS A 64 -4.21 -19.44 8.62
CA LYS A 64 -4.66 -18.41 9.58
C LYS A 64 -4.21 -18.65 11.02
N ASN A 65 -3.78 -19.86 11.35
CA ASN A 65 -3.40 -20.27 12.70
C ASN A 65 -1.98 -20.82 12.74
N VAL A 66 -1.15 -20.47 11.75
CA VAL A 66 0.19 -21.06 11.59
C VAL A 66 1.08 -20.75 12.80
N HIS A 67 0.97 -19.57 13.41
CA HIS A 67 1.67 -19.25 14.65
C HIS A 67 1.30 -20.17 15.82
N ARG A 68 0.01 -20.51 15.97
CA ARG A 68 -0.47 -21.41 17.04
C ARG A 68 -0.01 -22.84 16.80
N TYR A 69 -0.03 -23.25 15.53
CA TYR A 69 0.48 -24.55 15.13
C TYR A 69 1.98 -24.65 15.40
N LEU A 70 2.76 -23.63 15.01
CA LEU A 70 4.19 -23.56 15.29
C LEU A 70 4.46 -23.62 16.80
N ALA A 71 3.72 -22.87 17.61
CA ALA A 71 3.85 -22.91 19.07
C ALA A 71 3.59 -24.32 19.64
N ALA A 72 2.54 -25.01 19.17
CA ALA A 72 2.30 -26.41 19.57
C ALA A 72 3.44 -27.35 19.16
N ARG A 73 4.07 -27.11 18.00
CA ARG A 73 5.23 -27.88 17.51
C ARG A 73 6.50 -27.68 18.34
N LEU A 74 6.60 -26.58 19.10
CA LEU A 74 7.71 -26.39 20.04
C LEU A 74 7.68 -27.44 21.17
N HIS A 75 6.51 -27.98 21.53
CA HIS A 75 6.41 -29.07 22.51
C HIS A 75 6.46 -30.45 21.83
N ASN A 76 5.87 -30.58 20.65
CA ASN A 76 5.79 -31.83 19.91
C ASN A 76 6.14 -31.65 18.43
N VAL A 77 7.39 -31.95 18.07
CA VAL A 77 7.99 -31.67 16.74
C VAL A 77 7.25 -32.34 15.59
N LEU A 78 6.79 -33.58 15.79
CA LEU A 78 6.17 -34.44 14.76
C LEU A 78 6.94 -34.43 13.43
N ASN A 79 6.27 -33.98 12.36
CA ASN A 79 6.73 -34.03 10.97
C ASN A 79 7.37 -32.71 10.49
N VAL A 80 7.63 -31.77 11.41
CA VAL A 80 8.29 -30.50 11.10
C VAL A 80 9.81 -30.65 11.26
N ASP A 81 10.55 -29.90 10.45
CA ASP A 81 12.00 -29.86 10.50
C ASP A 81 12.54 -29.52 11.91
N ARG A 82 13.55 -30.28 12.36
CA ARG A 82 14.08 -30.17 13.72
C ARG A 82 14.88 -28.89 13.93
N ASP A 83 15.62 -28.45 12.92
CA ASP A 83 16.45 -27.25 13.01
C ASP A 83 15.55 -26.02 13.09
N LEU A 84 14.47 -25.98 12.30
CA LEU A 84 13.44 -24.92 12.39
C LEU A 84 12.85 -24.83 13.79
N ILE A 85 12.40 -25.95 14.36
CA ILE A 85 11.82 -25.95 15.71
C ILE A 85 12.85 -25.56 16.76
N GLN A 86 14.09 -26.02 16.63
CA GLN A 86 15.16 -25.66 17.57
C GLN A 86 15.46 -24.17 17.52
N LYS A 87 15.59 -23.59 16.32
CA LYS A 87 15.80 -22.16 16.11
C LYS A 87 14.71 -21.31 16.78
N VAL A 88 13.44 -21.68 16.62
CA VAL A 88 12.31 -20.97 17.24
C VAL A 88 12.29 -21.15 18.76
N ARG A 89 12.65 -22.33 19.27
CA ARG A 89 12.83 -22.55 20.72
C ARG A 89 13.95 -21.68 21.29
N ASP A 90 15.05 -21.55 20.57
CA ASP A 90 16.17 -20.70 20.99
C ASP A 90 15.71 -19.23 21.03
N MET A 91 14.97 -18.75 20.02
CA MET A 91 14.36 -17.42 20.02
C MET A 91 13.44 -17.21 21.23
N ALA A 92 12.55 -18.15 21.52
CA ALA A 92 11.61 -18.07 22.65
C ALA A 92 12.33 -18.10 24.00
N THR A 93 13.36 -18.93 24.14
CA THR A 93 14.18 -19.03 25.35
C THR A 93 14.96 -17.75 25.59
N TRP A 94 15.56 -17.19 24.54
CA TRP A 94 16.25 -15.92 24.62
C TRP A 94 15.29 -14.78 24.96
N ALA A 95 14.12 -14.71 24.31
CA ALA A 95 13.08 -13.72 24.63
C ALA A 95 12.58 -13.81 26.08
N ALA A 96 12.38 -15.03 26.58
CA ALA A 96 12.00 -15.24 27.97
C ALA A 96 13.04 -14.70 28.95
N SER A 97 14.33 -14.82 28.62
CA SER A 97 15.42 -14.30 29.45
C SER A 97 15.41 -12.76 29.58
N GLN A 98 14.83 -12.06 28.61
CA GLN A 98 14.67 -10.60 28.62
C GLN A 98 13.61 -10.12 29.61
N LEU A 99 12.70 -11.00 30.04
CA LEU A 99 11.65 -10.67 31.01
C LEU A 99 12.07 -10.99 32.46
N GLY A 100 13.31 -11.44 32.67
CA GLY A 100 13.81 -11.85 33.98
C GLY A 100 13.19 -13.17 34.46
N THR A 101 12.83 -13.25 35.74
CA THR A 101 12.24 -14.47 36.32
C THR A 101 10.76 -14.57 35.97
N ILE A 102 10.43 -15.51 35.09
CA ILE A 102 9.05 -15.79 34.67
C ILE A 102 8.67 -17.25 34.94
N THR A 103 7.38 -17.46 35.21
CA THR A 103 6.76 -18.78 35.40
C THR A 103 6.76 -19.61 34.12
N GLU A 104 6.54 -20.93 34.24
CA GLU A 104 6.43 -21.82 33.07
C GLU A 104 5.29 -21.40 32.13
N GLN A 105 4.13 -21.04 32.67
CA GLN A 105 3.00 -20.56 31.87
C GLN A 105 3.32 -19.25 31.12
N GLN A 106 4.12 -18.36 31.73
CA GLN A 106 4.59 -17.16 31.04
C GLN A 106 5.62 -17.48 29.95
N ARG A 107 6.45 -18.53 30.10
CA ARG A 107 7.35 -19.00 29.04
C ARG A 107 6.58 -19.52 27.84
N GLU A 108 5.48 -20.24 28.07
CA GLU A 108 4.59 -20.69 26.98
C GLU A 108 3.95 -19.51 26.27
N ASP A 109 3.47 -18.50 27.00
CA ASP A 109 2.94 -17.26 26.41
C ASP A 109 3.99 -16.52 25.57
N VAL A 110 5.24 -16.44 26.04
CA VAL A 110 6.38 -15.91 25.28
C VAL A 110 6.58 -16.70 23.99
N ALA A 111 6.57 -18.04 24.05
CA ALA A 111 6.76 -18.87 22.87
C ALA A 111 5.65 -18.65 21.83
N VAL A 112 4.40 -18.56 22.27
CA VAL A 112 3.25 -18.23 21.40
C VAL A 112 3.41 -16.85 20.77
N LYS A 113 3.81 -15.85 21.56
CA LYS A 113 4.07 -14.49 21.08
C LYS A 113 5.18 -14.46 20.04
N VAL A 114 6.32 -15.13 20.29
CA VAL A 114 7.44 -15.23 19.33
C VAL A 114 6.98 -15.88 18.02
N CYS A 115 6.20 -16.96 18.08
CA CYS A 115 5.63 -17.57 16.87
C CYS A 115 4.71 -16.61 16.11
N ALA A 116 3.91 -15.81 16.82
CA ALA A 116 3.05 -14.79 16.21
C ALA A 116 3.85 -13.62 15.63
N GLY A 117 4.95 -13.23 16.27
CA GLY A 117 5.91 -12.26 15.74
C GLY A 117 6.51 -12.74 14.43
N LEU A 118 6.98 -13.99 14.40
CA LEU A 118 7.54 -14.62 13.21
C LEU A 118 6.54 -14.67 12.05
N GLU A 119 5.30 -15.08 12.30
CA GLU A 119 4.24 -15.05 11.28
C GLU A 119 4.02 -13.65 10.73
N ARG A 120 4.08 -12.62 11.60
CA ARG A 120 3.90 -11.23 11.13
C ARG A 120 5.09 -10.80 10.28
N THR A 121 6.32 -11.18 10.60
CA THR A 121 7.52 -10.69 9.92
C THR A 121 7.86 -11.45 8.63
N THR A 122 7.39 -12.68 8.50
CA THR A 122 7.59 -13.53 7.34
C THR A 122 6.39 -13.49 6.40
N ASP A 123 6.59 -13.83 5.12
CA ASP A 123 5.44 -14.15 4.27
C ASP A 123 4.78 -15.42 4.84
N ASN A 124 3.47 -15.36 5.10
CA ASN A 124 2.70 -16.49 5.62
C ASN A 124 2.89 -17.74 4.75
N TRP A 125 3.03 -17.57 3.43
CA TRP A 125 3.34 -18.67 2.51
C TRP A 125 4.69 -19.32 2.79
N GLU A 126 5.73 -18.53 3.06
CA GLU A 126 7.07 -19.04 3.34
C GLU A 126 7.13 -19.80 4.66
N LEU A 127 6.45 -19.31 5.71
CA LEU A 127 6.36 -20.01 6.98
C LEU A 127 5.57 -21.32 6.87
N VAL A 128 4.46 -21.30 6.13
CA VAL A 128 3.67 -22.51 5.82
C VAL A 128 4.51 -23.51 5.02
N HIS A 129 5.25 -23.04 4.01
CA HIS A 129 6.14 -23.89 3.23
C HIS A 129 7.24 -24.50 4.10
N ALA A 130 7.84 -23.74 5.02
CA ALA A 130 8.84 -24.25 5.96
C ALA A 130 8.30 -25.36 6.87
N LEU A 131 7.03 -25.25 7.28
CA LEU A 131 6.36 -26.27 8.09
C LEU A 131 5.92 -27.51 7.30
N GLU A 132 5.69 -27.38 5.99
CA GLU A 132 5.20 -28.45 5.12
C GLU A 132 6.30 -29.15 4.30
N CYS A 133 7.49 -28.57 4.16
CA CYS A 133 8.51 -29.13 3.27
C CYS A 133 9.14 -30.41 3.84
N THR A 134 9.05 -31.49 3.09
CA THR A 134 9.65 -32.80 3.39
C THR A 134 10.89 -33.09 2.52
N CYS A 135 11.41 -32.06 1.90
CA CYS A 135 12.46 -32.05 0.90
C CYS A 135 13.85 -32.17 1.55
N ILE A 136 14.63 -33.22 1.20
CA ILE A 136 15.95 -33.49 1.81
C ILE A 136 17.00 -32.43 1.42
N ASN A 137 16.88 -31.84 0.22
CA ASN A 137 17.77 -30.79 -0.30
C ASN A 137 16.93 -29.62 -0.84
N CYS A 138 16.16 -28.97 0.03
CA CYS A 138 15.42 -27.80 -0.42
C CYS A 138 16.39 -26.67 -0.74
N PRO A 139 16.31 -26.02 -1.90
CA PRO A 139 17.00 -24.76 -2.11
C PRO A 139 16.36 -23.61 -1.32
N SER A 140 15.43 -23.89 -0.39
CA SER A 140 14.73 -22.87 0.38
C SER A 140 15.62 -22.25 1.44
N GLN A 141 15.62 -20.92 1.47
CA GLN A 141 16.46 -20.10 2.35
C GLN A 141 16.20 -20.36 3.84
N TRP A 142 15.03 -20.88 4.21
CA TRP A 142 14.68 -21.15 5.61
C TRP A 142 15.54 -22.24 6.25
N GLN A 143 15.99 -23.25 5.49
CA GLN A 143 16.86 -24.31 6.01
C GLN A 143 18.24 -23.76 6.37
N THR A 144 18.78 -22.89 5.51
CA THR A 144 20.03 -22.18 5.81
C THR A 144 19.89 -21.28 7.02
N TRP A 145 18.76 -20.59 7.16
CA TRP A 145 18.48 -19.73 8.31
C TRP A 145 18.33 -20.52 9.63
N SER A 146 17.62 -21.65 9.61
CA SER A 146 17.35 -22.44 10.83
C SER A 146 18.61 -23.06 11.42
N GLN A 147 19.62 -23.34 10.60
CA GLN A 147 20.92 -23.88 11.02
C GLN A 147 21.90 -22.83 11.54
N GLN A 148 21.61 -21.55 11.35
CA GLN A 148 22.47 -20.46 11.84
C GLN A 148 22.19 -20.16 13.32
N PRO A 149 23.20 -19.71 14.10
CA PRO A 149 22.96 -19.22 15.45
C PRO A 149 22.02 -18.00 15.44
N LEU A 150 21.40 -17.67 16.59
CA LEU A 150 20.54 -16.48 16.70
C LEU A 150 21.33 -15.20 16.39
N ASP A 151 20.90 -14.49 15.35
CA ASP A 151 21.44 -13.20 14.98
C ASP A 151 20.61 -12.03 15.56
N SER A 152 20.98 -10.79 15.21
CA SER A 152 20.25 -9.61 15.69
C SER A 152 18.86 -9.47 15.08
N GLN A 153 18.59 -10.05 13.90
CA GLN A 153 17.25 -10.07 13.31
C GLN A 153 16.34 -11.00 14.10
N ASP A 154 16.81 -12.22 14.39
CA ASP A 154 16.04 -13.20 15.17
C ASP A 154 15.66 -12.64 16.54
N LYS A 155 16.65 -12.05 17.22
CA LYS A 155 16.47 -11.41 18.53
C LYS A 155 15.48 -10.26 18.45
N LEU A 156 15.60 -9.39 17.44
CA LEU A 156 14.71 -8.25 17.29
C LEU A 156 13.26 -8.67 17.03
N ILE A 157 13.02 -9.69 16.21
CA ILE A 157 11.68 -10.27 16.03
C ILE A 157 11.14 -10.73 17.38
N ALA A 158 11.97 -11.41 18.17
CA ALA A 158 11.55 -11.98 19.45
C ALA A 158 11.22 -10.91 20.51
N VAL A 159 12.04 -9.85 20.65
CA VAL A 159 11.74 -8.75 21.60
C VAL A 159 10.51 -7.93 21.19
N VAL A 160 10.36 -7.68 19.89
CA VAL A 160 9.19 -6.96 19.37
C VAL A 160 7.91 -7.79 19.55
N ALA A 161 8.00 -9.12 19.38
CA ALA A 161 6.87 -10.02 19.58
C ALA A 161 6.33 -10.01 21.02
N ILE A 162 7.22 -9.83 22.01
CA ILE A 162 6.85 -9.77 23.43
C ILE A 162 6.67 -8.33 23.94
N CYS A 163 6.85 -7.32 23.08
CA CYS A 163 6.82 -5.90 23.41
C CYS A 163 7.81 -5.48 24.52
N CYS A 164 9.04 -6.03 24.50
CA CYS A 164 10.10 -5.70 25.46
C CYS A 164 11.27 -5.03 24.72
N TYR A 165 11.37 -3.70 24.77
CA TYR A 165 12.27 -2.96 23.85
C TYR A 165 13.61 -2.52 24.48
N ASP A 166 13.96 -3.02 25.67
CA ASP A 166 15.15 -2.57 26.42
C ASP A 166 16.44 -2.71 25.59
N ASP A 167 16.63 -3.86 24.94
CA ASP A 167 17.79 -4.14 24.09
C ASP A 167 17.59 -3.75 22.61
N ALA A 168 16.40 -3.24 22.25
CA ALA A 168 16.03 -3.10 20.85
C ALA A 168 16.92 -2.07 20.12
N ALA A 169 17.36 -1.01 20.78
CA ALA A 169 18.26 -0.01 20.20
C ALA A 169 19.63 -0.61 19.79
N ASP A 170 20.18 -1.51 20.61
CA ASP A 170 21.46 -2.16 20.33
C ASP A 170 21.31 -3.19 19.21
N LEU A 171 20.21 -3.95 19.22
CA LEU A 171 19.88 -4.89 18.13
C LEU A 171 19.69 -4.18 16.79
N LEU A 172 19.02 -3.01 16.79
CA LEU A 172 18.88 -2.16 15.59
C LEU A 172 20.23 -1.67 15.06
N ALA A 173 21.21 -1.43 15.94
CA ALA A 173 22.54 -0.98 15.56
C ALA A 173 23.33 -2.02 14.75
N ASP A 174 23.07 -3.30 15.00
CA ASP A 174 23.71 -4.42 14.33
C ASP A 174 23.04 -4.83 13.02
N LEU A 175 21.74 -4.54 12.82
CA LEU A 175 21.00 -4.91 11.60
C LEU A 175 21.68 -4.53 10.28
N PRO A 176 22.24 -3.31 10.09
CA PRO A 176 22.80 -2.92 8.80
C PRO A 176 23.98 -3.80 8.35
N ARG A 177 24.69 -4.44 9.29
CA ARG A 177 25.82 -5.34 9.02
C ARG A 177 25.39 -6.61 8.28
N TYR A 178 24.13 -7.01 8.41
CA TYR A 178 23.59 -8.25 7.84
C TYR A 178 22.87 -8.04 6.50
N THR A 179 22.77 -6.81 6.00
CA THR A 179 22.06 -6.52 4.74
C THR A 179 22.87 -6.73 3.47
N TYR A 180 24.18 -6.99 3.58
CA TYR A 180 25.03 -7.29 2.43
C TYR A 180 25.09 -8.80 2.20
N HIS A 181 24.00 -9.37 1.68
CA HIS A 181 24.07 -10.73 1.14
C HIS A 181 24.76 -10.72 -0.22
N PRO A 182 25.54 -11.76 -0.56
CA PRO A 182 26.07 -11.93 -1.90
C PRO A 182 24.93 -11.83 -2.93
N PRO A 183 25.16 -11.18 -4.09
CA PRO A 183 24.14 -11.09 -5.13
C PRO A 183 23.63 -12.49 -5.50
N GLY A 184 22.34 -12.74 -5.30
CA GLY A 184 21.66 -13.99 -5.62
C GLY A 184 21.10 -14.76 -4.42
N ILE A 185 21.53 -14.48 -3.19
CA ILE A 185 20.97 -15.10 -1.98
C ILE A 185 20.03 -14.09 -1.32
N ARG A 186 18.72 -14.28 -1.47
CA ARG A 186 17.77 -13.55 -0.61
C ARG A 186 17.84 -14.19 0.79
N PRO A 187 17.81 -13.41 1.87
CA PRO A 187 17.60 -13.99 3.19
C PRO A 187 16.14 -14.43 3.32
N TRP A 188 15.91 -15.54 4.01
CA TRP A 188 14.56 -16.02 4.28
C TRP A 188 13.74 -14.99 5.08
N MET A 189 14.42 -14.21 5.92
CA MET A 189 13.81 -13.11 6.64
C MET A 189 14.59 -11.83 6.40
N THR A 190 13.85 -10.75 6.16
CA THR A 190 14.40 -9.41 6.33
C THR A 190 13.47 -8.64 7.24
N PHE A 191 13.88 -8.44 8.48
CA PHE A 191 13.12 -7.60 9.38
C PHE A 191 13.24 -6.14 8.95
N ARG A 192 12.08 -5.50 8.72
CA ARG A 192 11.96 -4.10 8.30
C ARG A 192 11.26 -3.31 9.40
N PRO A 193 11.98 -2.75 10.38
CA PRO A 193 11.38 -2.18 11.59
C PRO A 193 10.26 -1.19 11.26
N LEU A 194 10.55 -0.14 10.50
CA LEU A 194 9.55 0.90 10.20
C LEU A 194 8.30 0.37 9.48
N GLU A 195 8.43 -0.61 8.58
CA GLU A 195 7.25 -1.20 7.92
C GLU A 195 6.46 -2.10 8.87
N PHE A 196 7.16 -2.83 9.74
CA PHE A 196 6.55 -3.66 10.77
C PHE A 196 5.73 -2.80 11.73
N ASP A 197 6.35 -1.77 12.31
CA ASP A 197 5.79 -0.90 13.35
C ASP A 197 4.48 -0.27 12.87
N ILE A 198 4.50 0.22 11.63
CA ILE A 198 3.35 0.85 10.98
C ILE A 198 2.22 -0.14 10.73
N ARG A 199 2.53 -1.38 10.32
CA ARG A 199 1.52 -2.40 10.05
C ARG A 199 0.91 -2.97 11.32
N THR A 200 1.68 -3.04 12.41
CA THR A 200 1.22 -3.53 13.71
C THR A 200 0.67 -2.44 14.62
N ASN A 201 0.76 -1.16 14.20
CA ASN A 201 0.46 0.01 15.03
C ASN A 201 1.23 0.00 16.37
N ASP A 202 2.51 -0.37 16.31
CA ASP A 202 3.40 -0.40 17.47
C ASP A 202 4.13 0.94 17.60
N ASP A 203 3.44 1.92 18.19
CA ASP A 203 3.97 3.29 18.34
C ASP A 203 5.22 3.36 19.23
N VAL A 204 5.33 2.45 20.21
CA VAL A 204 6.47 2.40 21.13
C VAL A 204 7.71 1.96 20.36
N PHE A 205 7.61 0.86 19.60
CA PHE A 205 8.73 0.39 18.81
C PHE A 205 9.05 1.30 17.64
N LEU A 206 8.05 1.94 17.01
CA LEU A 206 8.27 2.99 16.01
C LEU A 206 9.15 4.11 16.58
N ASN A 207 8.84 4.58 17.79
CA ASN A 207 9.63 5.62 18.44
C ASN A 207 11.06 5.13 18.75
N VAL A 208 11.25 3.89 19.21
CA VAL A 208 12.60 3.30 19.40
C VAL A 208 13.38 3.27 18.08
N SER A 209 12.76 2.79 17.00
CA SER A 209 13.34 2.77 15.64
C SER A 209 13.77 4.16 15.17
N LEU A 210 12.91 5.17 15.34
CA LEU A 210 13.20 6.54 14.92
C LEU A 210 14.24 7.22 15.83
N GLN A 211 14.26 6.94 17.13
CA GLN A 211 15.30 7.43 18.04
C GLN A 211 16.67 6.86 17.68
N TYR A 212 16.75 5.57 17.35
CA TYR A 212 17.97 4.97 16.83
C TYR A 212 18.47 5.70 15.57
N LEU A 213 17.58 5.94 14.59
CA LEU A 213 17.94 6.65 13.37
C LEU A 213 18.38 8.10 13.65
N ALA A 214 17.71 8.81 14.55
CA ALA A 214 18.11 10.16 14.96
C ALA A 214 19.49 10.18 15.63
N ARG A 215 19.83 9.16 16.43
CA ARG A 215 21.17 9.04 17.05
C ARG A 215 22.28 8.87 16.02
N LEU A 216 22.02 8.27 14.85
CA LEU A 216 23.01 8.19 13.78
C LEU A 216 23.46 9.59 13.34
N GLU A 217 22.56 10.56 13.25
CA GLU A 217 22.92 11.94 12.90
C GLU A 217 23.90 12.57 13.92
N SER A 218 23.72 12.27 15.21
CA SER A 218 24.59 12.78 16.27
C SER A 218 26.03 12.22 16.24
N GLN A 219 26.30 11.20 15.42
CA GLN A 219 27.64 10.62 15.23
C GLN A 219 28.49 11.37 14.18
N GLY A 220 28.03 12.55 13.73
CA GLY A 220 28.76 13.38 12.77
C GLY A 220 28.61 12.89 11.32
N PHE A 221 29.60 13.20 10.48
CA PHE A 221 29.50 13.01 9.03
C PHE A 221 29.25 11.54 8.61
N GLU A 222 29.98 10.60 9.20
CA GLU A 222 29.81 9.16 8.92
C GLU A 222 28.40 8.67 9.33
N GLY A 223 27.92 9.15 10.47
CA GLY A 223 26.58 8.87 10.97
C GLY A 223 25.48 9.38 10.04
N ILE A 224 25.62 10.60 9.52
CA ILE A 224 24.70 11.17 8.50
C ILE A 224 24.74 10.35 7.21
N GLN A 225 25.92 9.92 6.76
CA GLN A 225 26.03 9.05 5.58
C GLN A 225 25.34 7.71 5.81
N LYS A 226 25.55 7.09 6.97
CA LYS A 226 24.89 5.84 7.36
C LYS A 226 23.37 6.01 7.43
N LEU A 227 22.87 7.08 8.06
CA LEU A 227 21.45 7.41 8.13
C LEU A 227 20.83 7.50 6.72
N ARG A 228 21.48 8.23 5.81
CA ARG A 228 21.03 8.34 4.41
C ARG A 228 21.06 7.00 3.69
N GLN A 229 22.09 6.19 3.92
CA GLN A 229 22.21 4.87 3.32
C GLN A 229 21.07 3.95 3.76
N VAL A 230 20.85 3.83 5.08
CA VAL A 230 19.88 2.88 5.64
C VAL A 230 18.42 3.32 5.46
N THR A 231 18.17 4.61 5.25
CA THR A 231 16.82 5.14 4.94
C THR A 231 16.53 5.28 3.45
N SER A 232 17.55 5.14 2.59
CA SER A 232 17.39 5.28 1.14
C SER A 232 16.44 4.26 0.53
N ARG A 233 15.94 4.57 -0.68
CA ARG A 233 15.14 3.65 -1.52
C ARG A 233 15.80 2.30 -1.78
N ARG A 234 17.14 2.21 -1.73
CA ARG A 234 17.89 0.96 -1.97
C ARG A 234 18.06 0.12 -0.71
N SER A 235 17.85 0.70 0.47
CA SER A 235 17.92 -0.03 1.72
C SER A 235 16.76 -0.99 1.87
N VAL A 236 17.01 -2.14 2.49
CA VAL A 236 15.97 -3.10 2.84
C VAL A 236 15.50 -2.93 4.29
N THR A 237 16.33 -2.37 5.19
CA THR A 237 16.04 -2.33 6.64
C THR A 237 15.10 -1.18 7.02
N PHE A 238 15.53 0.07 6.85
CA PHE A 238 14.80 1.26 7.31
C PHE A 238 14.25 2.09 6.14
N ASN A 239 13.78 1.41 5.09
CA ASN A 239 13.33 2.04 3.86
C ASN A 239 12.16 3.00 4.12
N MET A 240 12.44 4.30 4.12
CA MET A 240 11.46 5.32 4.51
C MET A 240 10.31 5.42 3.50
N ARG A 241 10.62 5.25 2.21
CA ARG A 241 9.63 5.19 1.13
C ARG A 241 8.58 4.12 1.38
N ASN A 242 9.04 2.91 1.69
CA ASN A 242 8.14 1.78 1.91
C ASN A 242 7.35 1.95 3.20
N ALA A 243 7.98 2.45 4.28
CA ALA A 243 7.28 2.72 5.53
C ALA A 243 6.13 3.72 5.35
N ILE A 244 6.35 4.83 4.62
CA ILE A 244 5.30 5.81 4.30
C ILE A 244 4.21 5.17 3.42
N GLY A 245 4.59 4.41 2.39
CA GLY A 245 3.62 3.67 1.56
C GLY A 245 2.79 2.67 2.35
N SER A 246 3.41 1.97 3.30
CA SER A 246 2.75 1.06 4.24
C SER A 246 1.80 1.79 5.18
N ALA A 247 2.14 2.99 5.64
CA ALA A 247 1.27 3.79 6.51
C ALA A 247 -0.04 4.18 5.81
N ILE A 248 0.07 4.60 4.54
CA ILE A 248 -1.08 4.91 3.68
C ILE A 248 -1.94 3.65 3.43
N THR A 249 -1.29 2.51 3.15
CA THR A 249 -2.00 1.26 2.82
C THR A 249 -2.73 0.67 4.02
N HIS A 250 -2.10 0.71 5.20
CA HIS A 250 -2.63 0.14 6.45
C HIS A 250 -3.48 1.13 7.25
N LYS A 251 -3.75 2.30 6.68
CA LYS A 251 -4.60 3.34 7.27
C LYS A 251 -4.08 3.93 8.57
N ASN A 252 -2.76 3.93 8.75
CA ASN A 252 -2.10 4.47 9.94
C ASN A 252 -1.72 5.95 9.71
N LEU A 253 -2.66 6.87 9.93
CA LEU A 253 -2.45 8.31 9.74
C LEU A 253 -1.45 8.91 10.74
N GLN A 254 -1.46 8.43 11.98
CA GLN A 254 -0.54 8.88 13.01
C GLN A 254 0.90 8.47 12.66
N GLY A 255 1.11 7.21 12.29
CA GLY A 255 2.38 6.72 11.79
C GLY A 255 2.85 7.46 10.54
N LEU A 256 1.94 7.76 9.59
CA LEU A 256 2.26 8.59 8.42
C LEU A 256 2.78 9.98 8.84
N GLN A 257 2.10 10.65 9.77
CA GLN A 257 2.50 11.97 10.26
C GLN A 257 3.87 11.91 10.96
N VAL A 258 4.08 10.94 11.87
CA VAL A 258 5.33 10.74 12.59
C VAL A 258 6.51 10.48 11.64
N LEU A 259 6.31 9.62 10.64
CA LEU A 259 7.33 9.34 9.62
C LEU A 259 7.68 10.58 8.80
N LEU A 260 6.69 11.38 8.40
CA LEU A 260 6.92 12.61 7.63
C LEU A 260 7.60 13.70 8.48
N ASP A 261 7.24 13.82 9.76
CA ASP A 261 7.92 14.74 10.69
C ASP A 261 9.38 14.36 10.89
N PHE A 262 9.67 13.06 11.04
CA PHE A 262 11.03 12.56 11.07
C PHE A 262 11.77 12.86 9.75
N TYR A 263 11.14 12.55 8.61
CA TYR A 263 11.70 12.80 7.28
C TYR A 263 12.06 14.27 7.11
N ARG A 264 11.15 15.19 7.46
CA ARG A 264 11.36 16.65 7.38
C ARG A 264 12.58 17.09 8.19
N LYS A 265 12.78 16.49 9.36
CA LYS A 265 13.79 16.93 10.32
C LYS A 265 15.18 16.39 9.99
N HIS A 266 15.27 15.14 9.53
CA HIS A 266 16.54 14.41 9.47
C HIS A 266 17.00 14.03 8.06
N LEU A 267 16.10 14.05 7.06
CA LEU A 267 16.39 13.59 5.70
C LEU A 267 16.35 14.73 4.68
N SER A 268 17.05 14.53 3.56
CA SER A 268 16.97 15.43 2.39
C SER A 268 15.61 15.34 1.73
N LEU A 269 15.21 16.38 0.98
CA LEU A 269 13.96 16.39 0.20
C LEU A 269 13.73 15.06 -0.57
N PRO A 270 12.50 14.50 -0.51
CA PRO A 270 12.18 13.32 -1.32
C PRO A 270 12.30 13.67 -2.80
N ASP A 271 12.71 12.68 -3.60
CA ASP A 271 12.71 12.87 -5.04
C ASP A 271 11.26 12.97 -5.56
N ARG A 272 11.08 13.62 -6.72
CA ARG A 272 9.74 13.88 -7.26
C ARG A 272 8.95 12.59 -7.54
N HIS A 273 9.63 11.55 -7.98
CA HIS A 273 8.99 10.29 -8.30
C HIS A 273 8.58 9.53 -7.03
N GLU A 274 9.41 9.56 -5.98
CA GLU A 274 9.08 9.04 -4.67
C GLU A 274 7.82 9.70 -4.09
N TYR A 275 7.75 11.03 -4.09
CA TYR A 275 6.59 11.76 -3.59
C TYR A 275 5.33 11.51 -4.44
N ASP A 276 5.45 11.45 -5.77
CA ASP A 276 4.34 11.12 -6.68
C ASP A 276 3.74 9.73 -6.39
N ILE A 277 4.58 8.76 -6.04
CA ILE A 277 4.11 7.42 -5.65
C ILE A 277 3.32 7.44 -4.34
N TRP A 278 3.71 8.26 -3.36
CA TRP A 278 2.94 8.43 -2.13
C TRP A 278 1.57 9.04 -2.41
N ILE A 279 1.51 10.07 -3.27
CA ILE A 279 0.25 10.69 -3.71
C ILE A 279 -0.62 9.67 -4.44
N HIS A 280 -0.05 8.91 -5.38
CA HIS A 280 -0.75 7.86 -6.10
C HIS A 280 -1.32 6.80 -5.12
N HIS A 281 -0.53 6.32 -4.16
CA HIS A 281 -1.00 5.37 -3.16
C HIS A 281 -2.14 5.95 -2.30
N ALA A 282 -2.05 7.22 -1.91
CA ALA A 282 -3.11 7.87 -1.12
C ALA A 282 -4.44 7.95 -1.90
N MET A 283 -4.39 8.05 -3.22
CA MET A 283 -5.58 8.12 -4.08
C MET A 283 -6.16 6.75 -4.44
N VAL A 284 -5.31 5.74 -4.66
CA VAL A 284 -5.71 4.43 -5.21
C VAL A 284 -5.89 3.36 -4.14
N SER A 285 -5.29 3.53 -2.95
CA SER A 285 -5.36 2.54 -1.88
C SER A 285 -6.81 2.15 -1.55
N PRO A 286 -7.14 0.84 -1.42
CA PRO A 286 -8.48 0.35 -1.09
C PRO A 286 -8.85 0.75 0.34
N SER A 287 -9.29 2.00 0.48
CA SER A 287 -9.60 2.67 1.73
C SER A 287 -10.90 3.44 1.59
N SER A 288 -11.49 3.84 2.72
CA SER A 288 -12.67 4.71 2.68
C SER A 288 -12.28 6.06 2.05
N ALA A 289 -13.20 6.70 1.33
CA ALA A 289 -12.95 8.00 0.71
C ALA A 289 -12.44 9.04 1.73
N SER A 290 -12.95 9.00 2.97
CA SER A 290 -12.48 9.84 4.08
C SER A 290 -11.01 9.61 4.40
N HIS A 291 -10.57 8.35 4.45
CA HIS A 291 -9.20 8.01 4.81
C HIS A 291 -8.22 8.39 3.68
N ALA A 292 -8.58 8.11 2.44
CA ALA A 292 -7.80 8.50 1.26
C ALA A 292 -7.58 10.03 1.23
N MET A 293 -8.64 10.81 1.52
CA MET A 293 -8.55 12.26 1.61
C MET A 293 -7.67 12.75 2.75
N GLN A 294 -7.73 12.11 3.94
CA GLN A 294 -6.90 12.46 5.09
C GLN A 294 -5.42 12.18 4.82
N SER A 295 -5.09 11.00 4.28
CA SER A 295 -3.72 10.65 3.85
C SER A 295 -3.19 11.64 2.82
N LEU A 296 -4.00 11.97 1.81
CA LEU A 296 -3.65 12.98 0.81
C LEU A 296 -3.40 14.35 1.45
N SER A 297 -4.26 14.77 2.38
CA SER A 297 -4.13 16.07 3.06
C SER A 297 -2.85 16.15 3.90
N ILE A 298 -2.48 15.07 4.59
CA ILE A 298 -1.21 14.99 5.33
C ILE A 298 -0.02 15.16 4.38
N LEU A 299 -0.03 14.44 3.24
CA LEU A 299 1.02 14.56 2.22
C LEU A 299 1.08 15.98 1.63
N LEU A 300 -0.04 16.59 1.26
CA LEU A 300 -0.04 17.94 0.69
C LEU A 300 0.41 19.02 1.68
N ASN A 301 0.15 18.82 2.97
CA ASN A 301 0.65 19.68 4.04
C ASN A 301 2.12 19.43 4.39
N TYR A 302 2.69 18.31 3.95
CA TYR A 302 4.11 18.04 4.08
C TYR A 302 4.92 18.98 3.16
N LYS A 303 5.43 20.05 3.76
CA LYS A 303 6.20 21.12 3.11
C LYS A 303 7.63 21.13 3.68
N PRO A 304 8.48 20.17 3.27
CA PRO A 304 9.86 20.14 3.73
C PRO A 304 10.56 21.45 3.31
N HIS A 305 11.25 22.09 4.26
CA HIS A 305 11.84 23.42 4.08
C HIS A 305 10.85 24.51 3.62
N GLY A 306 9.55 24.37 3.93
CA GLY A 306 8.50 25.32 3.54
C GLY A 306 8.11 25.25 2.05
N VAL A 307 8.60 24.26 1.31
CA VAL A 307 8.37 24.12 -0.13
C VAL A 307 7.24 23.11 -0.38
N SER A 308 6.14 23.57 -1.00
CA SER A 308 5.16 22.65 -1.59
C SER A 308 5.81 21.83 -2.71
N LEU A 309 5.61 20.52 -2.66
CA LEU A 309 6.08 19.55 -3.64
C LEU A 309 5.08 19.33 -4.79
N VAL A 310 3.94 20.02 -4.77
CA VAL A 310 2.94 19.92 -5.83
C VAL A 310 3.45 20.58 -7.10
N ASP A 311 3.65 19.76 -8.13
CA ASP A 311 3.98 20.20 -9.48
C ASP A 311 3.01 19.59 -10.52
N LYS A 312 3.31 19.79 -11.81
CA LYS A 312 2.48 19.28 -12.91
C LYS A 312 2.32 17.74 -12.89
N GLN A 313 3.29 17.00 -12.36
CA GLN A 313 3.23 15.55 -12.28
C GLN A 313 2.21 15.13 -11.22
N ILE A 314 2.27 15.76 -10.04
CA ILE A 314 1.30 15.55 -8.96
C ILE A 314 -0.12 15.92 -9.40
N VAL A 315 -0.29 17.03 -10.12
CA VAL A 315 -1.57 17.41 -10.73
C VAL A 315 -2.02 16.37 -11.77
N GLY A 316 -1.10 15.85 -12.57
CA GLY A 316 -1.36 14.75 -13.51
C GLY A 316 -1.90 13.50 -12.83
N THR A 317 -1.23 13.05 -11.77
CA THR A 317 -1.65 11.91 -10.94
C THR A 317 -3.03 12.14 -10.33
N ALA A 318 -3.30 13.35 -9.81
CA ALA A 318 -4.62 13.73 -9.31
C ALA A 318 -5.70 13.65 -10.39
N CYS A 319 -5.45 14.20 -11.58
CA CYS A 319 -6.39 14.15 -12.70
C CYS A 319 -6.59 12.72 -13.26
N GLN A 320 -5.63 11.82 -13.06
CA GLN A 320 -5.72 10.44 -13.54
C GLN A 320 -6.44 9.53 -12.56
N TYR A 321 -6.22 9.68 -11.25
CA TYR A 321 -6.70 8.73 -10.24
C TYR A 321 -7.62 9.35 -9.17
N GLY A 322 -7.59 10.67 -8.99
CA GLY A 322 -8.35 11.37 -7.96
C GLY A 322 -9.86 11.42 -8.22
N THR A 323 -10.58 11.73 -7.15
CA THR A 323 -11.98 12.19 -7.19
C THR A 323 -12.02 13.72 -7.31
N VAL A 324 -13.18 14.30 -7.62
CA VAL A 324 -13.37 15.77 -7.68
C VAL A 324 -12.79 16.49 -6.43
N PRO A 325 -13.10 16.08 -5.18
CA PRO A 325 -12.52 16.72 -3.99
C PRO A 325 -11.00 16.60 -3.89
N MET A 326 -10.42 15.48 -4.33
CA MET A 326 -8.97 15.27 -4.28
C MET A 326 -8.24 16.16 -5.29
N VAL A 327 -8.77 16.27 -6.51
CA VAL A 327 -8.23 17.17 -7.54
C VAL A 327 -8.25 18.61 -7.04
N HIS A 328 -9.40 19.02 -6.51
CA HIS A 328 -9.57 20.34 -5.91
C HIS A 328 -8.54 20.61 -4.80
N GLU A 329 -8.35 19.66 -3.88
CA GLU A 329 -7.40 19.82 -2.78
C GLU A 329 -5.95 19.88 -3.25
N VAL A 330 -5.53 19.04 -4.21
CA VAL A 330 -4.18 19.10 -4.78
C VAL A 330 -3.89 20.50 -5.36
N LEU A 331 -4.86 21.10 -6.05
CA LEU A 331 -4.71 22.41 -6.68
C LEU A 331 -4.60 23.56 -5.68
N LYS A 332 -5.23 23.47 -4.49
CA LYS A 332 -5.01 24.46 -3.42
C LYS A 332 -3.56 24.56 -2.96
N HIS A 333 -2.81 23.46 -3.08
CA HIS A 333 -1.39 23.41 -2.70
C HIS A 333 -0.44 23.65 -3.88
N ALA A 334 -0.98 23.87 -5.09
CA ALA A 334 -0.18 24.28 -6.24
C ALA A 334 0.29 25.73 -6.06
N LYS A 335 1.59 25.98 -6.28
CA LYS A 335 2.18 27.33 -6.09
C LYS A 335 1.86 28.32 -7.21
N LYS A 336 1.58 27.81 -8.41
CA LYS A 336 1.39 28.63 -9.60
C LYS A 336 -0.09 28.92 -9.77
N ASP A 337 -0.40 30.10 -10.29
CA ASP A 337 -1.73 30.42 -10.76
C ASP A 337 -2.19 29.33 -11.75
N ILE A 338 -3.31 28.71 -11.42
CA ILE A 338 -3.95 27.61 -12.16
C ILE A 338 -4.32 28.00 -13.59
N ASN A 339 -4.40 29.29 -13.89
CA ASN A 339 -4.74 29.82 -15.22
C ASN A 339 -3.52 30.31 -16.01
N THR A 340 -2.30 30.09 -15.52
CA THR A 340 -1.06 30.50 -16.22
C THR A 340 -0.16 29.31 -16.56
N GLY A 341 0.28 29.24 -17.82
CA GLY A 341 1.25 28.23 -18.27
C GLY A 341 1.06 27.78 -19.71
N THR A 342 1.57 26.59 -20.01
CA THR A 342 1.41 25.93 -21.32
C THR A 342 0.41 24.79 -21.23
N ILE A 343 0.04 24.20 -22.37
CA ILE A 343 -0.80 22.99 -22.43
C ILE A 343 -0.26 21.80 -21.59
N LEU A 344 1.04 21.82 -21.25
CA LEU A 344 1.68 20.77 -20.45
C LEU A 344 1.61 21.02 -18.95
N THR A 345 1.39 22.27 -18.52
CA THR A 345 1.44 22.66 -17.11
C THR A 345 0.12 23.17 -16.57
N LEU A 346 -0.78 23.66 -17.43
CA LEU A 346 -2.10 24.13 -17.03
C LEU A 346 -2.96 22.95 -16.56
N PRO A 347 -3.52 23.01 -15.34
CA PRO A 347 -4.41 21.99 -14.79
C PRO A 347 -5.55 21.60 -15.74
N ILE A 348 -6.20 22.57 -16.39
CA ILE A 348 -7.36 22.27 -17.26
C ILE A 348 -6.95 21.44 -18.48
N PHE A 349 -5.78 21.72 -19.06
CA PHE A 349 -5.23 20.91 -20.17
C PHE A 349 -4.73 19.55 -19.69
N ILE A 350 -4.22 19.44 -18.46
CA ILE A 350 -3.86 18.14 -17.85
C ILE A 350 -5.11 17.28 -17.66
N ALA A 351 -6.21 17.84 -17.14
CA ALA A 351 -7.48 17.15 -16.96
C ALA A 351 -8.11 16.69 -18.29
N VAL A 352 -8.12 17.55 -19.32
CA VAL A 352 -8.61 17.15 -20.65
C VAL A 352 -7.78 15.99 -21.23
N ARG A 353 -6.46 15.99 -21.01
CA ARG A 353 -5.59 14.89 -21.47
C ARG A 353 -5.82 13.59 -20.70
N SER A 354 -6.21 13.65 -19.43
CA SER A 354 -6.50 12.44 -18.64
C SER A 354 -7.73 11.70 -19.13
N GLY A 355 -8.64 12.37 -19.87
CA GLY A 355 -9.83 11.74 -20.43
C GLY A 355 -10.95 11.55 -19.41
N ARG A 356 -10.83 12.16 -18.21
CA ARG A 356 -11.78 11.99 -17.10
C ARG A 356 -12.62 13.24 -16.87
N VAL A 357 -13.94 13.10 -16.93
CA VAL A 357 -14.88 14.19 -16.65
C VAL A 357 -14.75 14.68 -15.20
N GLU A 358 -14.48 13.78 -14.25
CA GLU A 358 -14.26 14.16 -12.84
C GLU A 358 -13.03 15.06 -12.68
N ALA A 359 -11.99 14.84 -13.47
CA ALA A 359 -10.79 15.68 -13.41
C ALA A 359 -11.07 17.08 -13.96
N VAL A 360 -11.82 17.19 -15.06
CA VAL A 360 -12.23 18.47 -15.63
C VAL A 360 -13.09 19.24 -14.64
N ASN A 361 -14.10 18.58 -14.07
CA ASN A 361 -14.95 19.19 -13.06
C ASN A 361 -14.16 19.63 -11.83
N GLY A 362 -13.28 18.77 -11.28
CA GLY A 362 -12.48 19.11 -10.11
C GLY A 362 -11.48 20.25 -10.34
N VAL A 363 -10.93 20.39 -11.55
CA VAL A 363 -10.07 21.51 -11.90
C VAL A 363 -10.87 22.81 -12.04
N ILE A 364 -12.06 22.77 -12.65
CA ILE A 364 -12.92 23.98 -12.77
C ILE A 364 -13.48 24.37 -11.40
N ASP A 365 -13.87 23.41 -10.56
CA ASP A 365 -14.29 23.65 -9.17
C ASP A 365 -13.17 24.32 -8.34
N ALA A 366 -11.91 24.13 -8.72
CA ALA A 366 -10.76 24.82 -8.13
C ALA A 366 -10.51 26.23 -8.67
N GLY A 367 -11.37 26.73 -9.56
CA GLY A 367 -11.28 28.07 -10.14
C GLY A 367 -10.53 28.15 -11.47
N ALA A 368 -10.24 27.02 -12.11
CA ALA A 368 -9.62 27.05 -13.42
C ALA A 368 -10.62 27.59 -14.46
N ASP A 369 -10.17 28.56 -15.25
CA ASP A 369 -10.96 29.14 -16.33
C ASP A 369 -10.95 28.17 -17.53
N PRO A 370 -12.13 27.64 -17.94
CA PRO A 370 -12.22 26.71 -19.05
C PRO A 370 -11.86 27.34 -20.41
N ASN A 371 -11.78 28.67 -20.48
CA ASN A 371 -11.50 29.44 -21.70
C ASN A 371 -10.04 29.90 -21.81
N VAL A 372 -9.16 29.45 -20.90
CA VAL A 372 -7.72 29.74 -20.99
C VAL A 372 -7.17 29.30 -22.34
N ILE A 373 -6.52 30.25 -23.01
CA ILE A 373 -5.80 30.04 -24.26
C ILE A 373 -4.34 29.76 -23.94
N ALA A 374 -3.84 28.62 -24.37
CA ALA A 374 -2.47 28.19 -24.12
C ALA A 374 -1.70 27.96 -25.42
N VAL A 375 -0.40 28.26 -25.39
CA VAL A 375 0.49 27.95 -26.51
C VAL A 375 0.64 26.43 -26.62
N SER A 376 0.32 25.91 -27.79
CA SER A 376 0.48 24.52 -28.18
C SER A 376 1.76 24.33 -28.99
N ASN A 377 2.50 23.28 -28.66
CA ASN A 377 3.59 22.75 -29.46
C ASN A 377 3.24 21.38 -30.10
N MET A 378 1.96 21.00 -30.09
CA MET A 378 1.51 19.74 -30.69
C MET A 378 1.48 19.85 -32.21
N SER A 379 2.38 19.14 -32.89
CA SER A 379 2.43 19.08 -34.36
C SER A 379 1.16 18.52 -35.00
N SER A 380 0.41 17.69 -34.26
CA SER A 380 -0.88 17.13 -34.70
C SER A 380 -2.02 18.15 -34.72
N VAL A 381 -1.82 19.34 -34.15
CA VAL A 381 -2.79 20.42 -34.16
C VAL A 381 -2.19 21.60 -34.91
N SER A 382 -2.75 21.94 -36.07
CA SER A 382 -2.28 23.04 -36.93
C SER A 382 -2.44 24.45 -36.31
N LYS A 383 -2.75 24.54 -35.00
CA LYS A 383 -2.97 25.78 -34.27
C LYS A 383 -1.93 25.96 -33.17
N ARG A 384 -1.33 27.15 -33.15
CA ARG A 384 -0.33 27.57 -32.15
C ARG A 384 -0.96 27.90 -30.79
N HIS A 385 -2.22 28.33 -30.77
CA HIS A 385 -2.95 28.67 -29.56
C HIS A 385 -4.20 27.81 -29.52
N LEU A 386 -4.48 27.23 -28.35
CA LEU A 386 -5.60 26.33 -28.14
C LEU A 386 -6.29 26.62 -26.83
N THR A 387 -7.60 26.44 -26.81
CA THR A 387 -8.44 26.31 -25.63
C THR A 387 -8.54 24.86 -25.17
N ALA A 388 -9.03 24.65 -23.93
CA ALA A 388 -9.31 23.31 -23.42
C ALA A 388 -10.39 22.58 -24.26
N LEU A 389 -11.40 23.34 -24.74
CA LEU A 389 -12.49 22.84 -25.59
C LEU A 389 -11.95 22.30 -26.93
N GLU A 390 -11.11 23.07 -27.62
CA GLU A 390 -10.50 22.63 -28.88
C GLU A 390 -9.62 21.39 -28.68
N LEU A 391 -8.87 21.30 -27.59
CA LEU A 391 -8.11 20.10 -27.28
C LEU A 391 -9.03 18.88 -27.09
N ALA A 392 -10.16 19.04 -26.40
CA ALA A 392 -11.14 17.95 -26.24
C ALA A 392 -11.73 17.51 -27.59
N MET A 393 -11.98 18.45 -28.51
CA MET A 393 -12.41 18.17 -29.88
C MET A 393 -11.37 17.37 -30.68
N HIS A 394 -10.08 17.70 -30.53
CA HIS A 394 -8.96 16.96 -31.13
C HIS A 394 -8.77 15.56 -30.55
N ARG A 395 -9.08 15.37 -29.26
CA ARG A 395 -9.01 14.04 -28.62
C ARG A 395 -10.23 13.16 -28.87
N ASN A 396 -11.25 13.69 -29.56
CA ASN A 396 -12.49 12.99 -29.86
C ASN A 396 -13.20 12.48 -28.58
N CYS A 397 -13.32 13.34 -27.58
CA CYS A 397 -13.92 13.05 -26.27
C CYS A 397 -15.20 13.87 -26.01
N PRO A 398 -16.36 13.50 -26.60
CA PRO A 398 -17.63 14.23 -26.44
C PRO A 398 -18.04 14.49 -24.99
N GLU A 399 -17.74 13.57 -24.08
CA GLU A 399 -18.07 13.67 -22.67
C GLU A 399 -17.33 14.84 -22.00
N ILE A 400 -16.07 15.07 -22.37
CA ILE A 400 -15.30 16.23 -21.89
C ILE A 400 -15.77 17.51 -22.55
N ILE A 401 -16.13 17.46 -23.84
CA ILE A 401 -16.69 18.62 -24.55
C ILE A 401 -17.97 19.07 -23.83
N ASP A 402 -18.90 18.14 -23.55
CA ASP A 402 -20.14 18.42 -22.83
C ASP A 402 -19.86 19.02 -21.44
N ALA A 403 -18.94 18.41 -20.67
CA ALA A 403 -18.57 18.91 -19.35
C ALA A 403 -17.98 20.32 -19.40
N LEU A 404 -17.12 20.64 -20.37
CA LEU A 404 -16.58 21.99 -20.55
C LEU A 404 -17.68 22.99 -20.90
N LEU A 405 -18.55 22.68 -21.87
CA LEU A 405 -19.64 23.56 -22.29
C LEU A 405 -20.61 23.86 -21.14
N GLN A 406 -21.03 22.83 -20.39
CA GLN A 406 -21.91 22.99 -19.22
C GLN A 406 -21.30 23.85 -18.11
N ARG A 407 -19.96 23.96 -18.09
CA ARG A 407 -19.19 24.71 -17.10
C ARG A 407 -18.68 26.04 -17.64
N GLY A 408 -19.26 26.55 -18.72
CA GLY A 408 -18.94 27.87 -19.29
C GLY A 408 -17.71 27.89 -20.21
N GLY A 409 -17.20 26.72 -20.61
CA GLY A 409 -16.21 26.59 -21.67
C GLY A 409 -16.86 26.91 -23.02
N GLY A 410 -16.29 27.81 -23.80
CA GLY A 410 -16.84 28.24 -25.08
C GLY A 410 -16.37 29.64 -25.49
N PRO A 411 -16.85 30.15 -26.64
CA PRO A 411 -17.88 29.57 -27.51
C PRO A 411 -17.41 28.33 -28.29
N ILE A 412 -18.36 27.55 -28.81
CA ILE A 412 -18.05 26.49 -29.80
C ILE A 412 -17.38 27.17 -31.01
N PRO A 413 -16.18 26.72 -31.44
CA PRO A 413 -15.52 27.32 -32.61
C PRO A 413 -16.35 27.17 -33.88
N HIS A 414 -16.03 27.98 -34.89
CA HIS A 414 -16.69 27.88 -36.19
C HIS A 414 -16.58 26.46 -36.77
N ILE A 415 -17.61 26.02 -37.53
CA ILE A 415 -17.70 24.63 -38.02
C ILE A 415 -16.50 24.21 -38.91
N SER A 416 -15.86 25.17 -39.57
CA SER A 416 -14.63 24.95 -40.36
C SER A 416 -13.44 24.49 -39.51
N GLU A 417 -13.46 24.78 -38.21
CA GLU A 417 -12.41 24.43 -37.26
C GLU A 417 -12.66 23.10 -36.55
N TRP A 418 -13.83 22.49 -36.78
CA TRP A 418 -14.18 21.22 -36.17
C TRP A 418 -13.33 20.07 -36.72
N THR A 419 -13.08 19.09 -35.86
CA THR A 419 -12.38 17.89 -36.29
C THR A 419 -13.27 17.02 -37.17
N THR A 420 -12.65 16.28 -38.08
CA THR A 420 -13.39 15.38 -38.99
C THR A 420 -13.71 14.02 -38.37
N HIS A 421 -13.58 13.89 -37.05
CA HIS A 421 -13.99 12.72 -36.29
C HIS A 421 -15.52 12.70 -36.19
N ARG A 422 -16.15 11.70 -36.81
CA ARG A 422 -17.61 11.58 -36.90
C ARG A 422 -18.32 11.74 -35.56
N ARG A 423 -17.81 11.09 -34.50
CA ARG A 423 -18.44 11.12 -33.17
C ARG A 423 -18.50 12.54 -32.58
N THR A 424 -17.40 13.26 -32.62
CA THR A 424 -17.32 14.65 -32.14
C THR A 424 -18.10 15.60 -33.03
N TYR A 425 -18.00 15.44 -34.35
CA TYR A 425 -18.75 16.25 -35.31
C TYR A 425 -20.27 16.13 -35.10
N ASP A 426 -20.78 14.89 -35.01
CA ASP A 426 -22.21 14.62 -34.81
C ASP A 426 -22.68 15.10 -33.42
N PHE A 427 -21.80 15.07 -32.40
CA PHE A 427 -22.08 15.64 -31.08
C PHE A 427 -22.21 17.17 -31.13
N LEU A 428 -21.20 17.87 -31.66
CA LEU A 428 -21.20 19.34 -31.77
C LEU A 428 -22.37 19.84 -32.62
N ARG A 429 -22.65 19.16 -33.74
CA ARG A 429 -23.81 19.45 -34.59
C ARG A 429 -25.13 19.36 -33.82
N ARG A 430 -25.31 18.35 -32.97
CA ARG A 430 -26.51 18.24 -32.13
C ARG A 430 -26.56 19.36 -31.09
N LYS A 431 -25.44 19.67 -30.43
CA LYS A 431 -25.36 20.78 -29.48
C LYS A 431 -25.71 22.12 -30.09
N VAL A 432 -25.16 22.44 -31.27
CA VAL A 432 -25.52 23.66 -31.99
C VAL A 432 -27.01 23.70 -32.35
N LEU A 433 -27.58 22.58 -32.80
CA LEU A 433 -29.01 22.49 -33.08
C LEU A 433 -29.86 22.71 -31.81
N GLU A 434 -29.44 22.15 -30.67
CA GLU A 434 -30.09 22.32 -29.36
C GLU A 434 -30.02 23.78 -28.88
N ASP A 435 -28.85 24.42 -28.98
CA ASP A 435 -28.60 25.76 -28.41
C ASP A 435 -29.08 26.90 -29.31
N THR A 436 -29.00 26.75 -30.63
CA THR A 436 -29.28 27.82 -31.62
C THR A 436 -30.48 27.55 -32.53
N GLY A 437 -30.99 26.32 -32.55
CA GLY A 437 -32.01 25.87 -33.51
C GLY A 437 -31.49 25.68 -34.94
N LYS A 438 -30.21 25.95 -35.22
CA LYS A 438 -29.63 25.86 -36.56
C LYS A 438 -29.21 24.43 -36.90
N ASN A 439 -29.74 23.93 -38.02
CA ASN A 439 -29.42 22.61 -38.52
C ASN A 439 -28.21 22.63 -39.46
N LEU A 440 -27.03 22.32 -38.91
CA LEU A 440 -25.78 22.24 -39.67
C LEU A 440 -25.74 20.98 -40.59
N PRO A 441 -24.93 20.98 -41.66
CA PRO A 441 -24.78 19.81 -42.55
C PRO A 441 -24.21 18.59 -41.81
N THR A 442 -24.48 17.39 -42.33
CA THR A 442 -23.81 16.17 -41.85
C THR A 442 -22.34 16.16 -42.27
N LEU A 443 -21.47 15.40 -41.60
CA LEU A 443 -20.04 15.33 -41.95
C LEU A 443 -19.82 14.93 -43.43
N LYS A 444 -20.65 14.04 -43.97
CA LYS A 444 -20.59 13.62 -45.38
C LYS A 444 -20.96 14.77 -46.33
N ALA A 445 -21.97 15.57 -45.98
CA ALA A 445 -22.36 16.74 -46.75
C ALA A 445 -21.31 17.86 -46.63
N PHE A 446 -20.82 18.13 -45.42
CA PHE A 446 -19.80 19.13 -45.15
C PHE A 446 -18.50 18.89 -45.94
N ARG A 447 -18.07 17.63 -46.09
CA ARG A 447 -16.90 17.26 -46.90
C ARG A 447 -17.07 17.57 -48.40
N ARG A 448 -18.30 17.69 -48.89
CA ARG A 448 -18.62 18.01 -50.29
C ARG A 448 -18.72 19.50 -50.56
N LEU A 449 -18.81 20.32 -49.51
CA LEU A 449 -18.84 21.78 -49.64
C LEU A 449 -17.47 22.32 -50.04
N THR A 450 -17.49 23.34 -50.88
CA THR A 450 -16.36 24.23 -51.22
C THR A 450 -15.90 25.02 -50.00
N GLN A 451 -14.73 25.67 -50.06
CA GLN A 451 -14.22 26.47 -48.95
C GLN A 451 -15.14 27.66 -48.63
N GLU A 452 -15.63 28.37 -49.65
CA GLU A 452 -16.56 29.50 -49.50
C GLU A 452 -17.87 29.07 -48.84
N GLU A 453 -18.45 27.93 -49.27
CA GLU A 453 -19.65 27.37 -48.65
C GLU A 453 -19.42 26.97 -47.18
N ARG A 454 -18.21 26.53 -46.81
CA ARG A 454 -17.88 26.20 -45.43
C ARG A 454 -17.74 27.45 -44.56
N GLU A 455 -17.14 28.51 -45.09
CA GLU A 455 -16.95 29.78 -44.39
C GLU A 455 -18.29 30.51 -44.16
N ALA A 456 -19.29 30.29 -45.01
CA ALA A 456 -20.63 30.86 -44.86
C ALA A 456 -21.50 30.21 -43.75
N LEU A 457 -21.09 29.09 -43.16
CA LEU A 457 -21.88 28.35 -42.17
C LEU A 457 -21.77 28.92 -40.74
N VAL A 458 -22.52 29.98 -40.47
CA VAL A 458 -22.53 30.65 -39.16
C VAL A 458 -23.58 30.05 -38.22
N HIS A 459 -23.20 29.72 -36.98
CA HIS A 459 -24.13 29.29 -35.94
C HIS A 459 -24.21 30.25 -34.76
#